data_AF-A0A538UEQ2-F1
#
_entry.id   AF-A0A538UEQ2-F1
#
_cell.length_a   1.000
_cell.length_b   1.000
_cell.length_c   1.000
_cell.angle_alpha   90.00
_cell.angle_beta   90.00
_cell.angle_gamma   90.00
#
_symmetry.space_group_name_H-M   'P 1'
#
loop_
_entity.id
_entity.type
_entity.pdbx_description
1 polymer ?
#
loop_
_entity_poly.entity_id
_entity_poly.type
_entity_poly.pdbx_seq_one_letter_code
_entity_poly.pdbx_strand_id
1 'polypeptide(L)'
;MTPDPNAPRSDAETRARDAVRGLAMPRADVAYRARLKRDFASGRIGARRVLELPVAWHRRPFWRWALAPVTVALLAVALFATNRGPAWTVLSTTGDGIAIVDETPVPLAHAEELERRLRPGARVVAPEGAEVELASAAGIVFQVTGGTEFTVPASPGRWFARRVTGAVRHGEIRVTTGPSFRGARLHLDTPEAAVEVTGTTLAVICEPAGTCVCVFEGVVHVGAKGAAAEAVPGGRRRYVFSDGRPPEVADIRPAEIGKLGSFRAGRRDWLEGAAR
;
A
#
# COMPACT_ATOMS: atom_id res chain seq x y z
N MET A 1 36.35 -10.33 -9.24
CA MET A 1 37.52 -9.75 -8.55
C MET A 1 38.70 -10.63 -8.91
N THR A 2 39.44 -10.23 -9.95
CA THR A 2 40.65 -10.90 -10.41
C THR A 2 41.80 -10.39 -9.54
N PRO A 3 42.64 -11.24 -8.92
CA PRO A 3 43.73 -10.77 -8.07
C PRO A 3 44.71 -9.92 -8.87
N ASP A 4 45.10 -8.78 -8.32
CA ASP A 4 46.10 -7.89 -8.90
C ASP A 4 47.47 -8.60 -8.93
N PRO A 5 48.09 -8.81 -10.10
CA PRO A 5 49.38 -9.51 -10.21
C PRO A 5 50.55 -8.77 -9.54
N ASN A 6 50.36 -7.50 -9.16
CA ASN A 6 51.37 -6.67 -8.48
C ASN A 6 51.12 -6.50 -6.97
N ALA A 7 50.09 -7.14 -6.40
CA ALA A 7 49.85 -7.08 -4.97
C ALA A 7 51.04 -7.68 -4.18
N PRO A 8 51.45 -7.05 -3.06
CA PRO A 8 52.52 -7.57 -2.23
C PRO A 8 52.17 -8.97 -1.72
N ARG A 9 53.08 -9.92 -1.93
CA ARG A 9 52.88 -11.33 -1.57
C ARG A 9 52.69 -11.47 -0.07
N SER A 10 51.73 -12.29 0.34
CA SER A 10 51.50 -12.62 1.74
C SER A 10 52.69 -13.38 2.36
N ASP A 11 52.83 -13.35 3.69
CA ASP A 11 53.90 -14.06 4.41
C ASP A 11 53.88 -15.58 4.18
N ALA A 12 52.69 -16.14 3.91
CA ALA A 12 52.54 -17.54 3.54
C ALA A 12 53.09 -17.82 2.13
N GLU A 13 52.80 -16.94 1.17
CA GLU A 13 53.34 -17.04 -0.20
C GLU A 13 54.85 -16.83 -0.24
N THR A 14 55.37 -15.92 0.58
CA THR A 14 56.82 -15.69 0.70
C THR A 14 57.52 -16.91 1.28
N ARG A 15 57.01 -17.49 2.38
CA ARG A 15 57.53 -18.75 2.95
C ARG A 15 57.46 -19.91 1.98
N ALA A 16 56.34 -20.07 1.25
CA ALA A 16 56.21 -21.12 0.25
C ALA A 16 57.21 -20.94 -0.91
N ARG A 17 57.39 -19.71 -1.38
CA ARG A 17 58.37 -19.38 -2.43
C ARG A 17 59.79 -19.70 -2.00
N ASP A 18 60.15 -19.32 -0.78
CA ASP A 18 61.50 -19.52 -0.26
C ASP A 18 61.77 -21.01 0.02
N ALA A 19 60.77 -21.76 0.49
CA ALA A 19 60.85 -23.21 0.62
C ALA A 19 61.06 -23.91 -0.73
N VAL A 20 60.37 -23.47 -1.79
CA VAL A 20 60.57 -24.02 -3.15
C VAL A 20 61.94 -23.65 -3.71
N ARG A 21 62.43 -22.43 -3.46
CA ARG A 21 63.78 -22.00 -3.91
C ARG A 21 64.91 -22.70 -3.16
N GLY A 22 64.66 -23.17 -1.93
CA GLY A 22 65.61 -23.96 -1.15
C GLY A 22 65.73 -25.42 -1.59
N LEU A 23 64.87 -25.89 -2.51
CA LEU A 23 64.98 -27.25 -3.05
C LEU A 23 66.22 -27.38 -3.92
N ALA A 24 66.99 -28.45 -3.70
CA ALA A 24 68.15 -28.76 -4.52
C ALA A 24 67.74 -28.86 -5.99
N MET A 25 68.47 -28.18 -6.87
CA MET A 25 68.22 -28.21 -8.30
C MET A 25 68.33 -29.67 -8.78
N PRO A 26 67.25 -30.25 -9.34
CA PRO A 26 67.24 -31.68 -9.63
C PRO A 26 68.36 -32.01 -10.61
N ARG A 27 69.20 -33.00 -10.25
CA ARG A 27 70.29 -33.47 -11.11
C ARG A 27 69.69 -33.91 -12.43
N ALA A 28 70.25 -33.40 -13.52
CA ALA A 28 69.75 -33.69 -14.85
C ALA A 28 70.01 -35.15 -15.22
N ASP A 29 69.01 -36.00 -15.02
CA ASP A 29 69.03 -37.38 -15.45
C ASP A 29 69.08 -37.45 -16.99
N VAL A 30 70.16 -38.04 -17.51
CA VAL A 30 70.41 -38.19 -18.94
C VAL A 30 69.35 -39.07 -19.59
N ALA A 31 68.86 -40.10 -18.88
CA ALA A 31 67.80 -40.96 -19.35
C ALA A 31 66.45 -40.22 -19.41
N TYR A 32 66.17 -39.35 -18.43
CA TYR A 32 65.01 -38.48 -18.44
C TYR A 32 65.05 -37.49 -19.63
N ARG A 33 66.19 -36.84 -19.87
CA ARG A 33 66.36 -35.93 -21.02
C ARG A 33 66.18 -36.62 -22.36
N ALA A 34 66.73 -37.83 -22.52
CA ALA A 34 66.58 -38.62 -23.74
C ALA A 34 65.12 -39.05 -23.97
N ARG A 35 64.38 -39.34 -22.90
CA ARG A 35 62.95 -39.65 -22.96
C ARG A 35 62.13 -38.41 -23.33
N LEU A 36 62.42 -37.27 -22.71
CA LEU A 36 61.73 -36.01 -22.92
C LEU A 36 61.93 -35.47 -24.34
N LYS A 37 63.15 -35.62 -24.92
CA LYS A 37 63.39 -35.33 -26.34
C LYS A 37 62.55 -36.22 -27.27
N ARG A 38 62.41 -37.52 -26.96
CA ARG A 38 61.54 -38.43 -27.73
C ARG A 38 60.06 -38.08 -27.58
N ASP A 39 59.59 -37.79 -26.37
CA ASP A 39 58.20 -37.42 -26.11
C ASP A 39 57.84 -36.06 -26.74
N PHE A 40 58.78 -35.12 -26.80
CA PHE A 40 58.61 -33.84 -27.51
C PHE A 40 58.57 -34.03 -29.03
N ALA A 41 59.53 -34.77 -29.60
CA ALA A 41 59.58 -35.03 -31.04
C ALA A 41 58.40 -35.86 -31.55
N SER A 42 57.79 -36.68 -30.69
CA SER A 42 56.58 -37.47 -31.01
C SER A 42 55.27 -36.72 -30.76
N GLY A 43 55.31 -35.46 -30.29
CA GLY A 43 54.11 -34.67 -30.02
C GLY A 43 53.31 -35.13 -28.79
N ARG A 44 53.84 -36.03 -27.96
CA ARG A 44 53.18 -36.50 -26.72
C ARG A 44 53.15 -35.43 -25.62
N ILE A 45 54.06 -34.47 -25.67
CA ILE A 45 54.09 -33.34 -24.73
C ILE A 45 53.19 -32.23 -25.28
N GLY A 46 51.98 -32.09 -24.72
CA GLY A 46 51.01 -31.09 -25.16
C GLY A 46 49.54 -31.51 -24.96
N ALA A 47 49.28 -32.78 -24.64
CA ALA A 47 47.94 -33.23 -24.28
C ALA A 47 47.46 -32.50 -23.03
N ARG A 48 46.59 -31.50 -23.24
CA ARG A 48 45.96 -30.68 -22.21
C ARG A 48 45.15 -31.59 -21.29
N ARG A 49 45.71 -32.00 -20.15
CA ARG A 49 44.93 -32.65 -19.09
C ARG A 49 44.11 -31.57 -18.40
N VAL A 50 42.83 -31.52 -18.75
CA VAL A 50 41.85 -30.68 -18.05
C VAL A 50 41.64 -31.29 -16.68
N LEU A 51 42.09 -30.61 -15.64
CA LEU A 51 41.74 -30.91 -14.26
C LEU A 51 40.32 -30.40 -14.02
N GLU A 52 39.33 -31.29 -14.04
CA GLU A 52 37.99 -30.97 -13.58
C GLU A 52 37.98 -30.89 -12.06
N LEU A 53 38.06 -29.67 -11.53
CA LEU A 53 37.84 -29.42 -10.11
C LEU A 53 36.32 -29.47 -9.83
N PRO A 54 35.85 -30.26 -8.85
CA PRO A 54 34.43 -30.32 -8.51
C PRO A 54 33.96 -28.97 -7.98
N VAL A 55 33.22 -28.23 -8.79
CA VAL A 55 32.58 -26.98 -8.37
C VAL A 55 31.38 -27.33 -7.49
N ALA A 56 31.39 -26.87 -6.24
CA ALA A 56 30.31 -27.10 -5.29
C ALA A 56 28.94 -26.69 -5.88
N TRP A 57 27.92 -27.52 -5.67
CA TRP A 57 26.62 -27.45 -6.35
C TRP A 57 25.92 -26.07 -6.22
N HIS A 58 26.10 -25.37 -5.10
CA HIS A 58 25.56 -24.03 -4.83
C HIS A 58 26.23 -22.89 -5.62
N ARG A 59 27.39 -23.13 -6.23
CA ARG A 59 28.07 -22.17 -7.12
C ARG A 59 27.68 -22.32 -8.59
N ARG A 60 26.86 -23.32 -8.93
CA ARG A 60 26.36 -23.48 -10.30
C ARG A 60 25.41 -22.31 -10.65
N PRO A 61 25.59 -21.65 -11.80
CA PRO A 61 24.84 -20.44 -12.15
C PRO A 61 23.33 -20.68 -12.14
N PHE A 62 22.88 -21.85 -12.57
CA PHE A 62 21.47 -22.26 -12.60
C PHE A 62 20.74 -22.06 -11.24
N TRP A 63 21.39 -22.38 -10.12
CA TRP A 63 20.79 -22.20 -8.78
C TRP A 63 20.69 -20.73 -8.36
N ARG A 64 21.61 -19.86 -8.82
CA ARG A 64 21.55 -18.41 -8.57
C ARG A 64 20.40 -17.75 -9.35
N TRP A 65 20.10 -18.25 -10.55
CA TRP A 65 18.97 -17.78 -11.37
C TRP A 65 17.63 -18.35 -10.90
N ALA A 66 17.59 -19.55 -10.33
CA ALA A 66 16.36 -20.17 -9.82
C ALA A 66 15.93 -19.66 -8.43
N LEU A 67 16.87 -19.32 -7.54
CA LEU A 67 16.56 -18.86 -6.18
C LEU A 67 16.16 -17.38 -6.10
N ALA A 68 16.65 -16.54 -7.01
CA ALA A 68 16.34 -15.11 -7.06
C ALA A 68 14.85 -14.77 -7.24
N PRO A 69 14.07 -15.40 -8.15
CA PRO A 69 12.66 -15.07 -8.30
C PRO A 69 11.82 -15.48 -7.09
N VAL A 70 12.16 -16.59 -6.42
CA VAL A 70 11.41 -17.09 -5.26
C VAL A 70 11.55 -16.14 -4.07
N THR A 71 12.76 -15.67 -3.76
CA THR A 71 12.98 -14.69 -2.68
C THR A 71 12.31 -13.36 -2.96
N VAL A 72 12.35 -12.87 -4.20
CA VAL A 72 11.65 -11.63 -4.60
C VAL A 72 10.13 -11.81 -4.46
N ALA A 73 9.56 -12.94 -4.89
CA ALA A 73 8.14 -13.22 -4.76
C ALA A 73 7.70 -13.27 -3.28
N LEU A 74 8.46 -13.93 -2.41
CA LEU A 74 8.17 -13.99 -0.97
C LEU A 74 8.25 -12.60 -0.31
N LEU A 75 9.25 -11.78 -0.65
CA LEU A 75 9.37 -10.41 -0.15
C LEU A 75 8.21 -9.54 -0.65
N ALA A 76 7.80 -9.68 -1.91
CA ALA A 76 6.64 -8.98 -2.45
C ALA A 76 5.36 -9.39 -1.71
N VAL A 77 5.12 -10.69 -1.50
CA VAL A 77 3.96 -11.18 -0.74
C VAL A 77 3.96 -10.63 0.68
N ALA A 78 5.10 -10.66 1.38
CA ALA A 78 5.22 -10.10 2.72
C ALA A 78 4.93 -8.59 2.74
N LEU A 79 5.45 -7.84 1.77
CA LEU A 79 5.22 -6.40 1.62
C LEU A 79 3.74 -6.08 1.36
N PHE A 80 3.08 -6.82 0.47
CA PHE A 80 1.65 -6.64 0.19
C PHE A 80 0.76 -7.06 1.38
N ALA A 81 1.10 -8.17 2.05
CA ALA A 81 0.35 -8.66 3.20
C ALA A 81 0.42 -7.67 4.38
N THR A 82 1.59 -7.06 4.60
CA THR A 82 1.79 -6.07 5.68
C THR A 82 1.28 -4.68 5.30
N ASN A 83 1.14 -4.35 4.02
CA ASN A 83 0.62 -3.06 3.58
C ASN A 83 -0.90 -2.95 3.67
N ARG A 84 -1.63 -4.07 3.59
CA ARG A 84 -3.10 -4.07 3.74
C ARG A 84 -3.46 -3.76 5.18
N GLY A 85 -4.06 -2.59 5.42
CA GLY A 85 -4.85 -2.39 6.63
C GLY A 85 -6.02 -3.39 6.65
N PRO A 86 -6.55 -3.75 7.82
CA PRO A 86 -7.77 -4.54 7.91
C PRO A 86 -8.88 -3.96 7.01
N ALA A 87 -9.76 -4.86 6.57
CA ALA A 87 -10.97 -4.50 5.83
C ALA A 87 -11.80 -3.50 6.64
N TRP A 88 -12.77 -2.86 5.99
CA TRP A 88 -13.72 -2.01 6.71
C TRP A 88 -14.41 -2.82 7.81
N THR A 89 -14.40 -2.29 9.02
CA THR A 89 -15.08 -2.86 10.18
C THR A 89 -16.32 -2.06 10.50
N VAL A 90 -17.40 -2.72 10.91
CA VAL A 90 -18.60 -2.02 11.37
C VAL A 90 -18.38 -1.62 12.84
N LEU A 91 -18.29 -0.32 13.12
CA LEU A 91 -18.14 0.17 14.50
C LEU A 91 -19.45 0.10 15.27
N SER A 92 -20.52 0.56 14.62
CA SER A 92 -21.84 0.60 15.20
C SER A 92 -22.91 0.63 14.12
N THR A 93 -24.08 0.11 14.47
CA THR A 93 -25.33 0.28 13.72
C THR A 93 -26.34 0.87 14.70
N THR A 94 -27.04 1.92 14.28
CA THR A 94 -28.10 2.56 15.06
C THR A 94 -29.39 2.53 14.26
N GLY A 95 -30.51 2.26 14.93
CA GLY A 95 -31.80 2.08 14.28
C GLY A 95 -32.02 0.64 13.82
N ASP A 96 -33.25 0.39 13.36
CA ASP A 96 -33.68 -0.92 12.85
C ASP A 96 -33.80 -0.88 11.32
N GLY A 97 -33.69 -2.04 10.68
CA GLY A 97 -33.95 -2.18 9.26
C GLY A 97 -32.99 -3.11 8.53
N ILE A 98 -33.08 -3.05 7.20
CA ILE A 98 -32.32 -3.88 6.28
C ILE A 98 -31.52 -2.96 5.37
N ALA A 99 -30.19 -3.01 5.48
CA ALA A 99 -29.31 -2.40 4.50
C ALA A 99 -29.26 -3.27 3.24
N ILE A 100 -29.10 -2.64 2.08
CA ILE A 100 -28.83 -3.36 0.82
C ILE A 100 -27.35 -3.22 0.52
N VAL A 101 -26.64 -4.34 0.38
CA VAL A 101 -25.23 -4.36 -0.02
C VAL A 101 -25.09 -5.17 -1.30
N ASP A 102 -24.67 -4.53 -2.39
CA ASP A 102 -24.60 -5.13 -3.73
C ASP A 102 -25.87 -5.94 -4.06
N GLU A 103 -27.03 -5.26 -3.97
CA GLU A 103 -28.38 -5.83 -4.19
C GLU A 103 -28.81 -6.89 -3.17
N THR A 104 -27.97 -7.25 -2.21
CA THR A 104 -28.28 -8.28 -1.22
C THR A 104 -28.74 -7.65 0.09
N PRO A 105 -29.94 -8.00 0.58
CA PRO A 105 -30.43 -7.49 1.86
C PRO A 105 -29.61 -8.04 3.04
N VAL A 106 -29.29 -7.16 3.99
CA VAL A 106 -28.56 -7.44 5.24
C VAL A 106 -29.27 -6.74 6.40
N PRO A 107 -29.89 -7.48 7.32
CA PRO A 107 -30.41 -6.89 8.56
C PRO A 107 -29.30 -6.19 9.34
N LEU A 108 -29.55 -4.98 9.83
CA LEU A 108 -28.56 -4.22 10.61
C LEU A 108 -28.17 -4.91 11.93
N ALA A 109 -29.05 -5.76 12.46
CA ALA A 109 -28.78 -6.63 13.60
C ALA A 109 -27.70 -7.69 13.31
N HIS A 110 -27.39 -7.97 12.04
CA HIS A 110 -26.36 -8.92 11.63
C HIS A 110 -25.06 -8.20 11.23
N ALA A 111 -24.47 -7.45 12.19
CA ALA A 111 -23.29 -6.62 11.95
C ALA A 111 -22.11 -7.38 11.32
N GLU A 112 -21.87 -8.64 11.71
CA GLU A 112 -20.80 -9.45 11.13
C GLU A 112 -21.02 -9.79 9.65
N GLU A 113 -22.27 -10.04 9.23
CA GLU A 113 -22.59 -10.29 7.83
C GLU A 113 -22.47 -9.00 7.01
N LEU A 114 -22.88 -7.87 7.60
CA LEU A 114 -22.67 -6.56 7.01
C LEU A 114 -21.18 -6.32 6.78
N GLU A 115 -20.34 -6.51 7.81
CA GLU A 115 -18.88 -6.36 7.73
C GLU A 115 -18.26 -7.23 6.63
N ARG A 116 -18.63 -8.53 6.55
CA ARG A 116 -18.13 -9.44 5.51
C ARG A 116 -18.43 -8.98 4.08
N ARG A 117 -19.50 -8.22 3.89
CA ARG A 117 -19.95 -7.72 2.58
C ARG A 117 -19.39 -6.33 2.24
N LEU A 118 -18.84 -5.59 3.21
CA LEU A 118 -18.23 -4.26 3.00
C LEU A 118 -16.84 -4.35 2.33
N ARG A 119 -16.82 -4.90 1.13
CA ARG A 119 -15.63 -4.97 0.29
C ARG A 119 -15.42 -3.63 -0.42
N PRO A 120 -14.17 -3.27 -0.77
CA PRO A 120 -13.92 -2.13 -1.63
C PRO A 120 -14.74 -2.21 -2.92
N GLY A 121 -15.46 -1.14 -3.23
CA GLY A 121 -16.37 -1.06 -4.38
C GLY A 121 -17.80 -1.51 -4.09
N ALA A 122 -18.09 -2.10 -2.93
CA ALA A 122 -19.45 -2.50 -2.57
C ALA A 122 -20.38 -1.28 -2.49
N ARG A 123 -21.58 -1.41 -3.05
CA ARG A 123 -22.63 -0.40 -2.97
C ARG A 123 -23.53 -0.70 -1.78
N VAL A 124 -23.59 0.23 -0.85
CA VAL A 124 -24.39 0.15 0.39
C VAL A 124 -25.52 1.15 0.30
N VAL A 125 -26.74 0.70 0.53
CA VAL A 125 -27.92 1.55 0.75
C VAL A 125 -28.35 1.38 2.20
N ALA A 126 -28.21 2.44 3.00
CA ALA A 126 -28.64 2.44 4.39
C ALA A 126 -30.17 2.64 4.48
N PRO A 127 -30.87 1.86 5.34
CA PRO A 127 -32.31 2.01 5.47
C PRO A 127 -32.67 3.36 6.11
N GLU A 128 -33.85 3.89 5.77
CA GLU A 128 -34.36 5.13 6.35
C GLU A 128 -34.38 5.06 7.89
N GLY A 129 -33.98 6.16 8.54
CA GLY A 129 -33.95 6.25 10.01
C GLY A 129 -32.82 5.46 10.70
N ALA A 130 -31.92 4.82 9.95
CA ALA A 130 -30.76 4.13 10.52
C ALA A 130 -29.43 4.85 10.24
N GLU A 131 -28.40 4.50 10.99
CA GLU A 131 -27.03 4.95 10.76
C GLU A 131 -26.07 3.76 10.83
N VAL A 132 -25.12 3.69 9.90
CA VAL A 132 -24.09 2.65 9.84
C VAL A 132 -22.72 3.30 9.91
N GLU A 133 -21.92 2.93 10.92
CA GLU A 133 -20.57 3.46 11.07
C GLU A 133 -19.52 2.45 10.62
N LEU A 134 -18.67 2.89 9.69
CA LEU A 134 -17.62 2.09 9.09
C LEU A 134 -16.27 2.67 9.47
N ALA A 135 -15.35 1.81 9.87
CA ALA A 135 -14.00 2.19 10.25
C ALA A 135 -12.94 1.45 9.47
N SER A 136 -11.80 2.11 9.27
CA SER A 136 -10.59 1.49 8.75
C SER A 136 -9.41 1.82 9.65
N ALA A 137 -8.57 0.84 9.98
CA ALA A 137 -7.37 1.06 10.80
C ALA A 137 -6.37 2.07 10.20
N ALA A 138 -6.60 2.53 8.96
CA ALA A 138 -5.98 3.73 8.42
C ALA A 138 -6.38 5.03 9.15
N GLY A 139 -7.20 4.97 10.20
CA GLY A 139 -7.63 6.11 11.00
C GLY A 139 -8.69 6.95 10.30
N ILE A 140 -9.65 6.31 9.63
CA ILE A 140 -10.80 6.97 9.02
C ILE A 140 -12.09 6.28 9.44
N VAL A 141 -13.12 7.07 9.73
CA VAL A 141 -14.47 6.62 10.06
C VAL A 141 -15.46 7.32 9.14
N PHE A 142 -16.39 6.54 8.60
CA PHE A 142 -17.59 7.00 7.93
C PHE A 142 -18.81 6.74 8.80
N GLN A 143 -19.75 7.66 8.80
CA GLN A 143 -21.12 7.41 9.22
C GLN A 143 -22.01 7.60 7.99
N VAL A 144 -22.67 6.51 7.59
CA VAL A 144 -23.63 6.49 6.49
C VAL A 144 -25.02 6.65 7.10
N THR A 145 -25.72 7.74 6.78
CA THR A 145 -27.05 8.01 7.34
C THR A 145 -28.14 7.32 6.53
N GLY A 146 -29.34 7.23 7.08
CA GLY A 146 -30.47 6.58 6.43
C GLY A 146 -30.83 7.23 5.09
N GLY A 147 -31.25 6.40 4.14
CA GLY A 147 -31.55 6.84 2.77
C GLY A 147 -30.30 7.20 1.96
N THR A 148 -29.11 6.77 2.38
CA THR A 148 -27.85 7.07 1.67
C THR A 148 -27.39 5.89 0.84
N GLU A 149 -27.03 6.18 -0.41
CA GLU A 149 -26.32 5.24 -1.28
C GLU A 149 -24.83 5.60 -1.37
N PHE A 150 -24.02 4.72 -0.81
CA PHE A 150 -22.58 4.88 -0.65
C PHE A 150 -21.82 3.74 -1.31
N THR A 151 -20.82 4.07 -2.13
CA THR A 151 -19.85 3.10 -2.65
C THR A 151 -18.62 3.09 -1.75
N VAL A 152 -18.38 1.96 -1.10
CA VAL A 152 -17.33 1.79 -0.10
C VAL A 152 -15.96 1.92 -0.77
N PRO A 153 -15.10 2.87 -0.35
CA PRO A 153 -13.76 2.99 -0.91
C PRO A 153 -12.86 1.83 -0.50
N ALA A 154 -11.71 1.68 -1.13
CA ALA A 154 -10.66 0.86 -0.53
C ALA A 154 -10.20 1.43 0.82
N SER A 155 -9.76 0.57 1.75
CA SER A 155 -9.00 1.01 2.92
C SER A 155 -7.67 1.60 2.45
N PRO A 156 -7.26 2.81 2.90
CA PRO A 156 -5.94 3.34 2.59
C PRO A 156 -4.84 2.38 3.10
N GLY A 157 -3.83 2.12 2.26
CA GLY A 157 -2.70 1.29 2.68
C GLY A 157 -1.81 1.97 3.74
N ARG A 158 -0.98 1.17 4.42
CA ARG A 158 -0.09 1.68 5.47
C ARG A 158 1.08 2.50 4.90
N TRP A 159 1.73 2.02 3.84
CA TRP A 159 2.90 2.67 3.25
C TRP A 159 2.66 3.13 1.80
N PHE A 160 1.96 2.33 0.99
CA PHE A 160 1.61 2.64 -0.40
C PHE A 160 0.11 2.43 -0.67
N ALA A 161 -0.37 2.84 -1.85
CA ALA A 161 -1.80 2.85 -2.20
C ALA A 161 -2.66 3.64 -1.18
N ARG A 162 -2.19 4.84 -0.81
CA ARG A 162 -2.84 5.71 0.17
C ARG A 162 -3.83 6.71 -0.44
N ARG A 163 -4.15 6.55 -1.73
CA ARG A 163 -5.15 7.33 -2.44
C ARG A 163 -6.30 6.39 -2.74
N VAL A 164 -7.48 6.66 -2.19
CA VAL A 164 -8.66 5.79 -2.30
C VAL A 164 -9.85 6.59 -2.77
N THR A 165 -10.75 5.94 -3.49
CA THR A 165 -11.93 6.58 -4.08
C THR A 165 -13.18 5.87 -3.62
N GLY A 166 -14.18 6.63 -3.18
CA GLY A 166 -15.54 6.19 -2.90
C GLY A 166 -16.54 7.10 -3.60
N ALA A 167 -17.83 6.79 -3.49
CA ALA A 167 -18.87 7.63 -4.09
C ALA A 167 -20.10 7.73 -3.20
N VAL A 168 -20.79 8.87 -3.26
CA VAL A 168 -22.09 9.10 -2.61
C VAL A 168 -23.04 9.51 -3.72
N ARG A 169 -24.13 8.75 -3.95
CA ARG A 169 -25.06 9.03 -5.05
C ARG A 169 -26.24 9.89 -4.61
N HIS A 170 -26.74 9.64 -3.42
CA HIS A 170 -27.77 10.42 -2.75
C HIS A 170 -27.67 10.21 -1.24
N GLY A 171 -28.25 11.10 -0.45
CA GLY A 171 -28.22 11.04 1.01
C GLY A 171 -27.03 11.76 1.62
N GLU A 172 -26.61 11.35 2.81
CA GLU A 172 -25.58 12.02 3.59
C GLU A 172 -24.57 11.03 4.17
N ILE A 173 -23.29 11.39 4.07
CA ILE A 173 -22.24 10.74 4.85
C ILE A 173 -21.50 11.77 5.69
N ARG A 174 -21.04 11.33 6.86
CA ARG A 174 -20.09 12.07 7.69
C ARG A 174 -18.76 11.33 7.69
N VAL A 175 -17.68 12.08 7.62
CA VAL A 175 -16.32 11.55 7.56
C VAL A 175 -15.53 12.18 8.69
N THR A 176 -14.76 11.39 9.42
CA THR A 176 -13.75 11.90 10.35
C THR A 176 -12.48 11.09 10.25
N THR A 177 -11.33 11.75 10.41
CA THR A 177 -10.01 11.11 10.31
C THR A 177 -9.16 11.37 11.54
N GLY A 178 -8.23 10.46 11.81
CA GLY A 178 -7.27 10.51 12.90
C GLY A 178 -5.82 10.61 12.40
N PRO A 179 -4.84 10.57 13.31
CA PRO A 179 -3.43 10.70 12.99
C PRO A 179 -2.92 9.68 11.95
N SER A 180 -3.40 8.43 11.97
CA SER A 180 -3.01 7.37 11.04
C SER A 180 -3.38 7.67 9.57
N PHE A 181 -4.33 8.59 9.34
CA PHE A 181 -4.73 8.99 7.99
C PHE A 181 -3.75 9.99 7.36
N ARG A 182 -2.82 10.57 8.13
CA ARG A 182 -1.87 11.58 7.63
C ARG A 182 -1.10 11.08 6.41
N GLY A 183 -1.17 11.82 5.31
CA GLY A 183 -0.54 11.48 4.03
C GLY A 183 -1.37 10.56 3.13
N ALA A 184 -2.50 10.05 3.61
CA ALA A 184 -3.54 9.44 2.77
C ALA A 184 -4.46 10.52 2.18
N ARG A 185 -5.16 10.14 1.12
CA ARG A 185 -6.16 10.98 0.46
C ARG A 185 -7.37 10.13 0.13
N LEU A 186 -8.54 10.61 0.50
CA LEU A 186 -9.82 10.06 0.09
C LEU A 186 -10.41 10.98 -0.97
N HIS A 187 -10.80 10.41 -2.10
CA HIS A 187 -11.64 11.06 -3.10
C HIS A 187 -13.08 10.55 -2.96
N LEU A 188 -14.03 11.47 -2.86
CA LEU A 188 -15.46 11.15 -2.87
C LEU A 188 -16.09 11.76 -4.11
N ASP A 189 -16.61 10.88 -4.97
CA ASP A 189 -17.38 11.27 -6.14
C ASP A 189 -18.87 11.39 -5.79
N THR A 190 -19.45 12.54 -6.11
CA THR A 190 -20.90 12.76 -6.04
C THR A 190 -21.46 12.99 -7.44
N PRO A 191 -22.78 13.13 -7.65
CA PRO A 191 -23.29 13.46 -8.97
C PRO A 191 -22.79 14.82 -9.49
N GLU A 192 -22.67 15.83 -8.63
CA GLU A 192 -22.28 17.20 -9.02
C GLU A 192 -20.80 17.53 -8.74
N ALA A 193 -20.23 16.98 -7.66
CA ALA A 193 -18.95 17.40 -7.12
C ALA A 193 -17.93 16.25 -6.99
N ALA A 194 -16.67 16.64 -6.99
CA ALA A 194 -15.52 15.82 -6.63
C ALA A 194 -14.88 16.40 -5.36
N VAL A 195 -14.72 15.57 -4.33
CA VAL A 195 -14.28 15.99 -2.99
C VAL A 195 -12.99 15.27 -2.64
N GLU A 196 -11.92 16.01 -2.36
CA GLU A 196 -10.64 15.47 -1.89
C GLU A 196 -10.42 15.80 -0.41
N VAL A 197 -10.33 14.75 0.39
CA VAL A 197 -10.12 14.78 1.84
C VAL A 197 -8.70 14.32 2.15
N THR A 198 -7.90 15.20 2.72
CA THR A 198 -6.52 14.89 3.19
C THR A 198 -6.44 14.67 4.70
N GLY A 199 -7.58 14.76 5.38
CA GLY A 199 -7.76 14.57 6.80
C GLY A 199 -8.54 15.73 7.39
N THR A 200 -9.64 15.42 8.08
CA THR A 200 -10.48 16.33 8.88
C THR A 200 -11.78 15.62 9.33
N THR A 201 -12.75 16.37 9.85
CA THR A 201 -14.16 16.04 10.00
C THR A 201 -15.03 16.87 9.03
N LEU A 202 -15.89 16.22 8.24
CA LEU A 202 -16.80 16.86 7.29
C LEU A 202 -18.10 16.06 7.08
N ALA A 203 -19.12 16.69 6.51
CA ALA A 203 -20.28 16.02 5.91
C ALA A 203 -20.31 16.25 4.39
N VAL A 204 -20.74 15.23 3.64
CA VAL A 204 -21.07 15.32 2.22
C VAL A 204 -22.55 14.97 2.08
N ILE A 205 -23.35 15.92 1.62
CA ILE A 205 -24.80 15.84 1.55
C ILE A 205 -25.21 15.98 0.08
N CYS A 206 -25.74 14.91 -0.50
CA CYS A 206 -26.23 14.86 -1.88
C CYS A 206 -27.75 14.99 -1.86
N GLU A 207 -28.25 16.18 -2.22
CA GLU A 207 -29.67 16.52 -2.29
C GLU A 207 -30.07 16.83 -3.74
N PRO A 208 -31.36 16.83 -4.12
CA PRO A 208 -31.77 17.02 -5.52
C PRO A 208 -31.27 18.33 -6.17
N ALA A 209 -31.08 19.38 -5.37
CA ALA A 209 -30.58 20.68 -5.83
C ALA A 209 -29.05 20.73 -6.00
N GLY A 210 -28.32 19.73 -5.53
CA GLY A 210 -26.88 19.63 -5.65
C GLY A 210 -26.19 18.98 -4.46
N THR A 211 -24.86 19.09 -4.43
CA THR A 211 -24.02 18.53 -3.36
C THR A 211 -23.50 19.63 -2.44
N CYS A 212 -23.77 19.50 -1.14
CA CYS A 212 -23.22 20.34 -0.09
C CYS A 212 -22.09 19.62 0.66
N VAL A 213 -20.91 20.24 0.72
CA VAL A 213 -19.80 19.78 1.54
C VAL A 213 -19.62 20.72 2.71
N CYS A 214 -19.92 20.26 3.92
CA CYS A 214 -19.81 21.01 5.17
C CYS A 214 -18.53 20.62 5.90
N VAL A 215 -17.58 21.54 6.07
CA VAL A 215 -16.27 21.25 6.66
C VAL A 215 -16.27 21.75 8.10
N PHE A 216 -16.18 20.83 9.07
CA PHE A 216 -16.20 21.20 10.49
C PHE A 216 -14.84 21.74 10.96
N GLU A 217 -13.76 21.02 10.66
CA GLU A 217 -12.39 21.43 10.99
C GLU A 217 -11.48 21.27 9.75
N GLY A 218 -10.19 21.60 9.84
CA GLY A 218 -9.23 21.32 8.76
C GLY A 218 -9.55 21.98 7.42
N VAL A 219 -9.19 21.31 6.32
CA VAL A 219 -9.38 21.79 4.94
C VAL A 219 -9.76 20.62 4.03
N VAL A 220 -10.74 20.83 3.16
CA VAL A 220 -11.17 19.88 2.13
C VAL A 220 -11.12 20.58 0.78
N HIS A 221 -10.73 19.89 -0.29
CA HIS A 221 -10.79 20.47 -1.63
C HIS A 221 -12.04 19.99 -2.35
N VAL A 222 -12.84 20.91 -2.87
CA VAL A 222 -14.14 20.62 -3.48
C VAL A 222 -14.24 21.32 -4.82
N GLY A 223 -14.49 20.55 -5.88
CA GLY A 223 -14.69 21.06 -7.23
C GLY A 223 -15.98 20.52 -7.84
N ALA A 224 -16.58 21.27 -8.76
CA ALA A 224 -17.56 20.69 -9.67
C ALA A 224 -16.87 19.65 -10.58
N LYS A 225 -17.61 18.69 -11.12
CA LYS A 225 -17.03 17.70 -12.04
C LYS A 225 -16.33 18.36 -13.22
N GLY A 226 -15.09 17.96 -13.46
CA GLY A 226 -14.25 18.50 -14.55
C GLY A 226 -13.70 19.91 -14.29
N ALA A 227 -14.01 20.53 -13.16
CA ALA A 227 -13.46 21.82 -12.75
C ALA A 227 -12.34 21.65 -11.71
N ALA A 228 -11.51 22.68 -11.55
CA ALA A 228 -10.51 22.72 -10.50
C ALA A 228 -11.19 22.73 -9.11
N ALA A 229 -10.63 21.94 -8.18
CA ALA A 229 -11.10 21.93 -6.80
C ALA A 229 -10.56 23.13 -6.03
N GLU A 230 -11.40 23.74 -5.20
CA GLU A 230 -11.03 24.85 -4.33
C GLU A 230 -10.95 24.40 -2.88
N ALA A 231 -10.03 25.01 -2.12
CA ALA A 231 -9.89 24.74 -0.69
C ALA A 231 -11.07 25.34 0.09
N VAL A 232 -11.73 24.49 0.89
CA VAL A 232 -12.83 24.84 1.78
C VAL A 232 -12.33 24.64 3.22
N PRO A 233 -12.11 25.73 3.98
CA PRO A 233 -11.62 25.64 5.35
C PRO A 233 -12.72 25.24 6.34
N GLY A 234 -12.32 24.78 7.52
CA GLY A 234 -13.21 24.52 8.65
C GLY A 234 -14.13 25.70 8.98
N GLY A 235 -15.36 25.38 9.36
CA GLY A 235 -16.43 26.35 9.59
C GLY A 235 -17.14 26.83 8.32
N ARG A 236 -16.73 26.35 7.13
CA ARG A 236 -17.34 26.72 5.85
C ARG A 236 -18.03 25.53 5.19
N ARG A 237 -18.95 25.83 4.28
CA ARG A 237 -19.50 24.88 3.31
C ARG A 237 -19.18 25.34 1.89
N ARG A 238 -19.06 24.37 0.98
CA ARG A 238 -19.16 24.62 -0.46
C ARG A 238 -20.32 23.83 -1.02
N TYR A 239 -21.19 24.51 -1.76
CA TYR A 239 -22.35 23.92 -2.43
C TYR A 239 -22.13 23.92 -3.93
N VAL A 240 -22.20 22.75 -4.56
CA VAL A 240 -22.13 22.59 -6.01
C VAL A 240 -23.52 22.24 -6.51
N PHE A 241 -24.12 23.13 -7.29
CA PHE A 241 -25.50 22.97 -7.76
C PHE A 241 -25.60 21.97 -8.91
N SER A 242 -26.73 21.25 -8.96
CA SER A 242 -27.02 20.30 -10.03
C SER A 242 -27.39 20.97 -11.36
N ASP A 243 -27.81 22.25 -11.33
CA ASP A 243 -28.16 23.07 -12.50
C ASP A 243 -26.95 23.70 -13.22
N GLY A 244 -25.73 23.46 -12.72
CA GLY A 244 -24.48 23.94 -13.31
C GLY A 244 -24.13 25.40 -13.01
N ARG A 245 -24.91 26.12 -12.19
CA ARG A 245 -24.52 27.47 -11.76
C ARG A 245 -23.25 27.42 -10.90
N PRO A 246 -22.50 28.54 -10.78
CA PRO A 246 -21.26 28.57 -10.01
C PRO A 246 -21.45 28.07 -8.57
N PRO A 247 -20.49 27.29 -8.03
CA PRO A 247 -20.56 26.84 -6.65
C PRO A 247 -20.63 28.00 -5.66
N GLU A 248 -21.38 27.81 -4.59
CA GLU A 248 -21.51 28.78 -3.49
C GLU A 248 -20.59 28.39 -2.33
N VAL A 249 -19.90 29.36 -1.73
CA VAL A 249 -19.17 29.16 -0.46
C VAL A 249 -19.81 30.02 0.62
N ALA A 250 -20.26 29.38 1.69
CA ALA A 250 -20.93 30.03 2.81
C ALA A 250 -20.45 29.44 4.14
N ASP A 251 -20.96 29.94 5.26
CA ASP A 251 -20.75 29.30 6.55
C ASP A 251 -21.36 27.90 6.57
N ILE A 252 -20.77 27.03 7.39
CA ILE A 252 -21.30 25.69 7.63
C ILE A 252 -22.77 25.77 8.07
N ARG A 253 -23.60 24.82 7.60
CA ARG A 253 -25.01 24.74 7.99
C ARG A 253 -25.09 24.62 9.53
N PRO A 254 -25.87 25.46 10.24
CA PRO A 254 -25.94 25.43 11.71
C PRO A 254 -26.29 24.05 12.29
N ALA A 255 -27.19 23.32 11.62
CA ALA A 255 -27.58 21.97 12.02
C ALA A 255 -26.41 20.95 11.98
N GLU A 256 -25.41 21.18 11.13
CA GLU A 256 -24.27 20.27 10.96
C GLU A 256 -23.15 20.49 11.98
N ILE A 257 -23.08 21.66 12.61
CA ILE A 257 -22.06 21.97 13.63
C ILE A 257 -22.17 20.98 14.80
N GLY A 258 -23.37 20.82 15.35
CA GLY A 258 -23.63 19.92 16.47
C GLY A 258 -23.39 18.46 16.10
N LYS A 259 -23.94 18.02 14.96
CA LYS A 259 -23.81 16.64 14.46
C LYS A 259 -22.34 16.25 14.25
N LEU A 260 -21.57 17.08 13.53
CA LEU A 260 -20.17 16.79 13.24
C LEU A 260 -19.29 16.89 14.49
N GLY A 261 -19.59 17.83 15.39
CA GLY A 261 -18.91 17.93 16.69
C GLY A 261 -19.11 16.67 17.54
N SER A 262 -20.36 16.20 17.69
CA SER A 262 -20.67 14.97 18.42
C SER A 262 -20.09 13.72 17.75
N PHE A 263 -20.15 13.64 16.43
CA PHE A 263 -19.56 12.55 15.65
C PHE A 263 -18.05 12.45 15.88
N ARG A 264 -17.33 13.58 15.75
CA ARG A 264 -15.90 13.67 16.04
C ARG A 264 -15.56 13.28 17.47
N ALA A 265 -16.26 13.87 18.44
CA ALA A 265 -16.01 13.64 19.86
C ALA A 265 -16.17 12.17 20.24
N GLY A 266 -17.25 11.52 19.79
CA GLY A 266 -17.50 10.12 20.15
C GLY A 266 -16.52 9.12 19.55
N ARG A 267 -15.73 9.50 18.53
CA ARG A 267 -14.86 8.60 17.75
C ARG A 267 -13.38 8.90 18.02
N ARG A 268 -13.09 9.89 18.86
CA ARG A 268 -11.73 10.33 19.19
C ARG A 268 -10.88 9.18 19.72
N ASP A 269 -11.37 8.46 20.72
CA ASP A 269 -10.60 7.40 21.39
C ASP A 269 -10.27 6.25 20.43
N TRP A 270 -11.20 5.91 19.53
CA TRP A 270 -10.96 4.92 18.49
C TRP A 270 -9.91 5.40 17.48
N LEU A 271 -10.00 6.66 17.04
CA LEU A 271 -9.06 7.27 16.08
C LEU A 271 -7.65 7.41 16.65
N GLU A 272 -7.53 7.67 17.95
CA GLU A 272 -6.25 7.71 18.67
C GLU A 272 -5.71 6.29 18.95
N GLY A 273 -6.59 5.33 19.25
CA GLY A 273 -6.24 3.92 19.39
C GLY A 273 -5.69 3.31 18.10
N ALA A 274 -6.27 3.67 16.95
CA ALA A 274 -5.79 3.24 15.63
C ALA A 274 -4.39 3.78 15.24
N ALA A 275 -3.83 4.71 16.02
CA ALA A 275 -2.48 5.23 15.82
C ALA A 275 -1.39 4.46 16.59
N ARG A 276 -1.79 3.52 17.46
CA ARG A 276 -0.88 2.65 18.21
C ARG A 276 -0.64 1.34 17.48
#